data_AF-A0A2N1PEW6-F1
#
_entry.id   AF-A0A2N1PEW6-F1
#
_cell.length_a   1.000
_cell.length_b   1.000
_cell.length_c   1.000
_cell.angle_alpha   90.00
_cell.angle_beta   90.00
_cell.angle_gamma   90.00
#
_symmetry.space_group_name_H-M   'P 1'
#
loop_
_entity.id
_entity.type
_entity.pdbx_description
1 polymer ?
#
loop_
_entity_poly.entity_id
_entity_poly.type
_entity_poly.pdbx_seq_one_letter_code
_entity_poly.pdbx_strand_id
1 'polypeptide(L)'
;MQKNNQRFLILTIISFFVLTLLNRAMVTSQLFNPGMNLYNEDFYVTLNALLGDFGLLLLIAGLVYVFTKRKTTFVIALSVLGIGLSALVFSLKIYSFYYGTAFSFFNARTFSNSAPVLGQQLTLHLWKNLFRMNQYIAVIPALIFIYFIVRTVYKRPFKTDRYFNKTLKKTIHSYNILLAGLLMVGFSQFNYYKMVDDTFYEENRVALKGVQSMGLYNYYLTDLISYTIIPEPVTSNIDENLKSEMDAFLANASLDCPMNFKGEATCNNSDVTGLFEAKRLVILQLESVNNFLINLNIDVEGESYPVTPFLNDLSSSSEVLYFNHFYSQIGVGKTSDAEFATLTGLSPTGQIVTYFDFIQDNYETIASLFKANDYQT
;
A
#
# COMPACT_ATOMS: atom_id res chain seq x y z
N MET A 1 20.72 5.04 -44.72
CA MET A 1 21.09 5.30 -43.31
C MET A 1 20.05 6.12 -42.52
N GLN A 2 19.50 7.23 -43.02
CA GLN A 2 18.53 8.06 -42.27
C GLN A 2 17.24 7.32 -41.83
N LYS A 3 16.70 6.41 -42.66
CA LYS A 3 15.49 5.61 -42.34
C LYS A 3 15.69 4.69 -41.12
N ASN A 4 16.89 4.13 -40.95
CA ASN A 4 17.21 3.27 -39.79
C ASN A 4 17.32 4.07 -38.49
N ASN A 5 17.74 5.33 -38.56
CA ASN A 5 17.87 6.19 -37.38
C ASN A 5 16.51 6.69 -36.87
N GLN A 6 15.59 7.01 -37.78
CA GLN A 6 14.20 7.33 -37.40
C GLN A 6 13.48 6.12 -36.81
N ARG A 7 13.67 4.93 -37.40
CA ARG A 7 13.14 3.67 -36.84
C ARG A 7 13.65 3.41 -35.43
N PHE A 8 14.94 3.65 -35.17
CA PHE A 8 15.51 3.48 -33.83
C PHE A 8 14.90 4.44 -32.80
N LEU A 9 14.74 5.72 -33.14
CA LEU A 9 14.07 6.69 -32.26
C LEU A 9 12.62 6.30 -31.95
N ILE A 10 11.84 5.93 -32.99
CA ILE A 10 10.44 5.50 -32.83
C ILE A 10 10.38 4.23 -31.98
N LEU A 11 11.28 3.27 -32.21
CA LEU A 11 11.38 2.05 -31.42
C LEU A 11 11.65 2.37 -29.94
N THR A 12 12.59 3.26 -29.61
CA THR A 12 12.83 3.65 -28.22
C THR A 12 11.58 4.26 -27.58
N ILE A 13 10.85 5.14 -28.29
CA ILE A 13 9.63 5.76 -27.77
C ILE A 13 8.56 4.70 -27.53
N ILE A 14 8.27 3.84 -28.51
CA ILE A 14 7.27 2.79 -28.37
C ILE A 14 7.65 1.84 -27.23
N SER A 15 8.92 1.42 -27.17
CA SER A 15 9.43 0.58 -26.09
C SER A 15 9.31 1.26 -24.73
N PHE A 16 9.51 2.58 -24.63
CA PHE A 16 9.30 3.31 -23.38
C PHE A 16 7.87 3.16 -22.87
N PHE A 17 6.87 3.42 -23.70
CA PHE A 17 5.47 3.29 -23.28
C PHE A 17 5.07 1.83 -23.06
N VAL A 18 5.31 0.96 -24.05
CA VAL A 18 4.85 -0.43 -24.00
C VAL A 18 5.53 -1.21 -22.89
N LEU A 19 6.86 -1.16 -22.79
CA LEU A 19 7.56 -1.95 -21.76
C LEU A 19 7.24 -1.44 -20.36
N THR A 20 7.12 -0.12 -20.16
CA THR A 20 6.83 0.45 -18.84
C THR A 20 5.39 0.17 -18.39
N LEU A 21 4.42 0.23 -19.31
CA LEU A 21 3.04 -0.16 -19.03
C LEU A 21 2.91 -1.66 -18.77
N LEU A 22 3.57 -2.51 -19.57
CA LEU A 22 3.56 -3.95 -19.34
C LEU A 22 4.25 -4.32 -18.02
N ASN A 23 5.33 -3.63 -17.65
CA ASN A 23 6.06 -3.92 -16.41
C ASN A 23 5.20 -3.68 -15.17
N ARG A 24 4.23 -2.76 -15.23
CA ARG A 24 3.30 -2.50 -14.13
C ARG A 24 2.58 -3.78 -13.67
N ALA A 25 2.30 -4.69 -14.60
CA ALA A 25 1.55 -5.92 -14.35
C ALA A 25 2.27 -6.83 -13.35
N MET A 26 3.59 -6.68 -13.18
CA MET A 26 4.35 -7.40 -12.14
C MET A 26 3.78 -7.14 -10.73
N VAL A 27 3.29 -5.92 -10.50
CA VAL A 27 2.72 -5.49 -9.21
C VAL A 27 1.20 -5.68 -9.21
N THR A 28 0.52 -5.27 -10.28
CA THR A 28 -0.94 -5.12 -10.29
C THR A 28 -1.71 -6.33 -10.82
N SER A 29 -1.06 -7.27 -11.51
CA SER A 29 -1.77 -8.44 -12.06
C SER A 29 -1.81 -9.60 -11.08
N GLN A 30 -2.94 -10.30 -11.03
CA GLN A 30 -3.08 -11.60 -10.36
C GLN A 30 -2.05 -12.63 -10.83
N LEU A 31 -1.66 -12.60 -12.11
CA LEU A 31 -0.69 -13.56 -12.66
C LEU A 31 0.64 -13.52 -11.93
N PHE A 32 1.09 -12.31 -11.56
CA PHE A 32 2.35 -12.12 -10.87
C PHE A 32 2.16 -11.92 -9.37
N ASN A 33 0.98 -11.49 -8.92
CA ASN A 33 0.67 -11.18 -7.53
C ASN A 33 -0.72 -11.68 -7.11
N PRO A 34 -0.94 -13.01 -7.02
CA PRO A 34 -2.26 -13.57 -6.74
C PRO A 34 -2.74 -13.23 -5.33
N GLY A 35 -1.84 -13.15 -4.34
CA GLY A 35 -2.18 -12.87 -2.94
C GLY A 35 -2.65 -11.44 -2.67
N MET A 36 -2.32 -10.47 -3.53
CA MET A 36 -2.80 -9.09 -3.37
C MET A 36 -4.08 -8.81 -4.15
N ASN A 37 -4.28 -9.49 -5.28
CA ASN A 37 -5.35 -9.16 -6.21
C ASN A 37 -6.48 -10.21 -6.11
N LEU A 38 -7.02 -10.43 -4.91
CA LEU A 38 -7.97 -11.52 -4.62
C LEU A 38 -9.27 -11.45 -5.46
N TYR A 39 -9.64 -10.25 -5.92
CA TYR A 39 -10.84 -10.03 -6.74
C TYR A 39 -10.46 -9.61 -8.15
N ASN A 40 -11.23 -10.07 -9.14
CA ASN A 40 -11.06 -9.64 -10.52
C ASN A 40 -11.42 -8.16 -10.64
N GLU A 41 -10.49 -7.36 -11.18
CA GLU A 41 -10.77 -5.98 -11.50
C GLU A 41 -11.77 -5.88 -12.65
N ASP A 42 -12.69 -4.94 -12.52
CA ASP A 42 -13.56 -4.51 -13.62
C ASP A 42 -12.71 -3.93 -14.76
N PHE A 43 -13.07 -4.26 -16.00
CA PHE A 43 -12.44 -3.71 -17.20
C PHE A 43 -12.34 -2.18 -17.14
N TYR A 44 -13.36 -1.50 -16.63
CA TYR A 44 -13.35 -0.04 -16.50
C TYR A 44 -12.28 0.47 -15.52
N VAL A 45 -12.05 -0.23 -14.42
CA VAL A 45 -11.01 0.09 -13.43
C VAL A 45 -9.62 -0.10 -14.04
N THR A 46 -9.40 -1.23 -14.69
CA THR A 46 -8.13 -1.50 -15.39
C THR A 46 -7.88 -0.48 -16.50
N LEU A 47 -8.90 -0.09 -17.27
CA LEU A 47 -8.79 0.92 -18.30
C LEU A 47 -8.44 2.29 -17.70
N ASN A 48 -9.13 2.71 -16.63
CA ASN A 48 -8.84 3.96 -15.92
C ASN A 48 -7.40 4.01 -15.40
N ALA A 49 -6.91 2.89 -14.89
CA ALA A 49 -5.55 2.75 -14.41
C ALA A 49 -4.52 2.84 -15.54
N LEU A 50 -4.79 2.21 -16.69
CA LEU A 50 -3.93 2.31 -17.87
C LEU A 50 -3.89 3.74 -18.43
N LEU A 51 -5.03 4.43 -18.41
CA LEU A 51 -5.13 5.84 -18.82
C LEU A 51 -4.29 6.74 -17.90
N GLY A 52 -4.38 6.56 -16.58
CA GLY A 52 -3.58 7.33 -15.61
C GLY A 52 -2.08 7.11 -15.79
N ASP A 53 -1.64 5.85 -15.88
CA ASP A 53 -0.22 5.53 -16.12
C ASP A 53 0.28 6.05 -17.46
N PHE A 54 -0.50 5.88 -18.54
CA PHE A 54 -0.12 6.41 -19.85
C PHE A 54 -0.06 7.94 -19.84
N GLY A 55 -1.00 8.60 -19.14
CA GLY A 55 -1.00 10.05 -18.93
C GLY A 55 0.27 10.54 -18.24
N LEU A 56 0.68 9.87 -17.16
CA LEU A 56 1.93 10.21 -16.47
C LEU A 56 3.17 9.95 -17.34
N LEU A 57 3.20 8.85 -18.09
CA LEU A 57 4.29 8.56 -19.02
C LEU A 57 4.36 9.61 -20.15
N LEU A 58 3.23 10.14 -20.61
CA LEU A 58 3.18 11.27 -21.54
C LEU A 58 3.74 12.54 -20.91
N LEU A 59 3.43 12.84 -19.65
CA LEU A 59 4.01 13.98 -18.93
C LEU A 59 5.53 13.85 -18.85
N ILE A 60 6.04 12.68 -18.44
CA ILE A 60 7.48 12.41 -18.33
C ILE A 60 8.15 12.54 -19.70
N ALA A 61 7.63 11.86 -20.73
CA ALA A 61 8.19 11.93 -22.09
C ALA A 61 8.10 13.34 -22.68
N GLY A 62 7.02 14.08 -22.38
CA GLY A 62 6.80 15.47 -22.76
C GLY A 62 7.82 16.41 -22.13
N LEU A 63 8.09 16.27 -20.83
CA LEU A 63 9.14 17.03 -20.13
C LEU A 63 10.53 16.75 -20.72
N VAL A 64 10.86 15.47 -20.95
CA VAL A 64 12.11 15.09 -21.62
C VAL A 64 12.17 15.73 -23.02
N TYR A 65 11.09 15.72 -23.78
CA TYR A 65 11.02 16.33 -25.11
C TYR A 65 11.23 17.86 -25.06
N VAL A 66 10.68 18.55 -24.05
CA VAL A 66 10.89 20.00 -23.83
C VAL A 66 12.37 20.29 -23.59
N PHE A 67 12.98 19.64 -22.60
CA PHE A 67 14.32 19.97 -22.12
C PHE A 67 15.44 19.46 -23.02
N THR A 68 15.20 18.39 -23.80
CA THR A 68 16.23 17.84 -24.68
C THR A 68 16.25 18.54 -26.03
N LYS A 69 17.45 18.94 -26.45
CA LYS A 69 17.68 19.58 -27.75
C LYS A 69 18.16 18.60 -28.81
N ARG A 70 18.76 17.48 -28.41
CA ARG A 70 19.34 16.47 -29.31
C ARG A 70 18.61 15.15 -29.20
N LYS A 71 18.46 14.43 -30.31
CA LYS A 71 17.84 13.10 -30.35
C LYS A 71 18.61 12.09 -29.49
N THR A 72 19.94 12.19 -29.50
CA THR A 72 20.81 11.38 -28.65
C THR A 72 20.48 11.58 -27.16
N THR A 73 20.41 12.82 -26.69
CA THR A 73 20.06 13.14 -25.29
C THR A 73 18.64 12.70 -24.96
N PHE A 74 17.68 12.86 -25.89
CA PHE A 74 16.32 12.39 -25.70
C PHE A 74 16.23 10.87 -25.50
N VAL A 75 16.87 10.09 -26.36
CA VAL A 75 16.90 8.61 -26.25
C VAL A 75 17.56 8.16 -24.96
N ILE A 76 18.69 8.77 -24.59
CA ILE A 76 19.40 8.45 -23.34
C ILE A 76 18.52 8.80 -22.14
N ALA A 77 17.97 10.01 -22.07
CA ALA A 77 17.12 10.45 -20.96
C ALA A 77 15.89 9.55 -20.78
N LEU A 78 15.20 9.23 -21.89
CA LEU A 78 14.04 8.33 -21.86
C LEU A 78 14.42 6.91 -21.42
N SER A 79 15.59 6.41 -21.84
CA SER A 79 16.09 5.10 -21.42
C SER A 79 16.50 5.08 -19.95
N VAL A 80 17.15 6.13 -19.44
CA VAL A 80 17.48 6.27 -18.01
C VAL A 80 16.21 6.28 -17.16
N LEU A 81 15.18 7.02 -17.58
CA LEU A 81 13.88 7.02 -16.91
C LEU A 81 13.21 5.64 -16.96
N GLY A 82 13.29 4.94 -18.09
CA GLY A 82 12.80 3.57 -18.22
C GLY A 82 13.49 2.59 -17.26
N ILE A 83 14.80 2.73 -17.06
CA ILE A 83 15.55 1.96 -16.05
C ILE A 83 15.06 2.30 -14.64
N GLY A 84 14.91 3.59 -14.33
CA GLY A 84 14.41 4.06 -13.02
C GLY A 84 13.01 3.53 -12.71
N LEU A 85 12.08 3.60 -13.65
CA LEU A 85 10.72 3.06 -13.50
C LEU A 85 10.72 1.53 -13.37
N SER A 86 11.63 0.84 -14.05
CA SER A 86 11.78 -0.62 -13.88
C SER A 86 12.33 -0.99 -12.50
N ALA A 87 13.29 -0.23 -11.99
CA ALA A 87 13.81 -0.39 -10.63
C ALA A 87 12.74 -0.07 -9.56
N LEU A 88 11.88 0.92 -9.83
CA LEU A 88 10.72 1.22 -8.99
C LEU A 88 9.76 0.03 -8.96
N VAL A 89 9.31 -0.48 -10.13
CA VAL A 89 8.43 -1.66 -10.21
C VAL A 89 9.03 -2.85 -9.46
N PHE A 90 10.32 -3.08 -9.63
CA PHE A 90 11.05 -4.14 -8.93
C PHE A 90 10.99 -3.98 -7.41
N SER A 91 11.26 -2.78 -6.91
CA SER A 91 11.25 -2.47 -5.47
C SER A 91 9.84 -2.58 -4.89
N LEU A 92 8.83 -2.10 -5.62
CA LEU A 92 7.42 -2.20 -5.23
C LEU A 92 6.95 -3.64 -5.21
N LYS A 93 7.40 -4.46 -6.16
CA LYS A 93 7.08 -5.89 -6.19
C LYS A 93 7.62 -6.61 -4.96
N ILE A 94 8.86 -6.29 -4.59
CA ILE A 94 9.51 -6.79 -3.38
C ILE A 94 8.69 -6.42 -2.13
N TYR A 95 8.33 -5.15 -2.00
CA TYR A 95 7.50 -4.67 -0.89
C TYR A 95 6.18 -5.43 -0.82
N SER A 96 5.46 -5.47 -1.95
CA SER A 96 4.18 -6.12 -2.07
C SER A 96 4.18 -7.60 -1.73
N PHE A 97 5.27 -8.30 -2.06
CA PHE A 97 5.43 -9.69 -1.68
C PHE A 97 5.56 -9.86 -0.15
N TYR A 98 6.33 -9.00 0.51
CA TYR A 98 6.59 -9.14 1.95
C TYR A 98 5.43 -8.65 2.81
N TYR A 99 4.81 -7.53 2.44
CA TYR A 99 3.78 -6.88 3.23
C TYR A 99 2.36 -7.28 2.83
N GLY A 100 2.17 -7.95 1.68
CA GLY A 100 0.85 -8.37 1.20
C GLY A 100 -0.05 -7.20 0.76
N THR A 101 0.52 -6.02 0.52
CA THR A 101 -0.20 -4.81 0.11
C THR A 101 0.69 -3.90 -0.75
N ALA A 102 0.13 -2.87 -1.38
CA ALA A 102 0.93 -1.87 -2.08
C ALA A 102 1.64 -0.93 -1.11
N PHE A 103 2.77 -0.37 -1.52
CA PHE A 103 3.49 0.63 -0.75
C PHE A 103 2.70 1.95 -0.72
N SER A 104 2.90 2.75 0.33
CA SER A 104 2.55 4.16 0.38
C SER A 104 3.68 4.92 1.07
N PHE A 105 3.95 6.16 0.65
CA PHE A 105 4.96 7.02 1.25
C PHE A 105 4.68 7.33 2.72
N PHE A 106 3.42 7.31 3.17
CA PHE A 106 3.06 7.40 4.59
C PHE A 106 3.61 6.21 5.41
N ASN A 107 3.79 5.05 4.78
CA ASN A 107 4.40 3.87 5.39
C ASN A 107 5.93 3.89 5.41
N ALA A 108 6.57 4.90 4.81
CA ALA A 108 8.03 4.97 4.74
C ALA A 108 8.69 5.02 6.13
N ARG A 109 7.96 5.54 7.14
CA ARG A 109 8.40 5.50 8.55
C ARG A 109 8.64 4.09 9.08
N THR A 110 7.98 3.08 8.54
CA THR A 110 8.24 1.67 8.89
C THR A 110 9.69 1.25 8.62
N PHE A 111 10.37 1.91 7.67
CA PHE A 111 11.78 1.66 7.37
C PHE A 111 12.77 2.44 8.26
N SER A 112 12.30 3.36 9.10
CA SER A 112 13.17 4.06 10.07
C SER A 112 13.59 3.15 11.23
N ASN A 113 12.95 1.98 11.36
CA ASN A 113 13.31 0.95 12.32
C ASN A 113 14.78 0.55 12.17
N SER A 114 15.54 0.78 13.22
CA SER A 114 16.99 0.56 13.29
C SER A 114 17.39 -0.91 13.44
N ALA A 115 16.46 -1.86 13.23
CA ALA A 115 16.69 -3.29 13.41
C ALA A 115 17.45 -3.87 12.19
N PRO A 116 18.78 -4.05 12.24
CA PRO A 116 19.59 -4.43 11.08
C PRO A 116 19.27 -5.84 10.58
N VAL A 117 18.70 -6.67 11.47
CA VAL A 117 18.35 -8.06 11.24
C VAL A 117 17.20 -8.20 10.24
N LEU A 118 16.21 -7.31 10.28
CA LEU A 118 15.08 -7.33 9.34
C LEU A 118 15.58 -7.08 7.91
N GLY A 119 16.45 -6.07 7.72
CA GLY A 119 17.04 -5.74 6.43
C GLY A 119 17.88 -6.86 5.83
N GLN A 120 18.68 -7.56 6.64
CA GLN A 120 19.51 -8.69 6.18
C GLN A 120 18.68 -9.92 5.80
N GLN A 121 17.68 -10.28 6.61
CA GLN A 121 16.78 -11.40 6.32
C GLN A 121 15.92 -11.11 5.09
N LEU A 122 15.41 -9.88 4.95
CA LEU A 122 14.76 -9.41 3.74
C LEU A 122 15.69 -9.60 2.54
N THR A 123 16.92 -9.09 2.58
CA THR A 123 17.84 -9.17 1.43
C THR A 123 18.06 -10.61 0.95
N LEU A 124 18.35 -11.57 1.83
CA LEU A 124 18.55 -12.99 1.46
C LEU A 124 17.26 -13.65 0.96
N HIS A 125 16.13 -13.37 1.59
CA HIS A 125 14.84 -13.92 1.19
C HIS A 125 14.38 -13.37 -0.16
N LEU A 126 14.69 -12.11 -0.46
CA LEU A 126 14.46 -11.45 -1.74
C LEU A 126 15.24 -12.13 -2.87
N TRP A 127 16.53 -12.45 -2.67
CA TRP A 127 17.32 -13.19 -3.66
C TRP A 127 16.75 -14.57 -3.98
N LYS A 128 16.23 -15.29 -2.98
CA LYS A 128 15.65 -16.62 -3.19
C LYS A 128 14.29 -16.55 -3.89
N ASN A 129 13.46 -15.56 -3.54
CA ASN A 129 12.12 -15.41 -4.10
C ASN A 129 12.10 -14.77 -5.49
N LEU A 130 13.17 -14.05 -5.85
CA LEU A 130 13.39 -13.52 -7.19
C LEU A 130 13.21 -14.58 -8.29
N PHE A 131 13.76 -15.77 -8.04
CA PHE A 131 13.71 -16.90 -8.97
C PHE A 131 12.45 -17.74 -8.83
N ARG A 132 11.94 -17.94 -7.61
CA ARG A 132 10.76 -18.79 -7.37
C ARG A 132 9.47 -18.22 -7.97
N MET A 133 9.35 -16.90 -8.03
CA MET A 133 8.12 -16.22 -8.47
C MET A 133 8.29 -15.44 -9.77
N ASN A 134 9.30 -15.77 -10.57
CA ASN A 134 9.59 -15.10 -11.85
C ASN A 134 9.74 -13.57 -11.74
N GLN A 135 10.13 -13.05 -10.57
CA GLN A 135 10.21 -11.61 -10.32
C GLN A 135 11.34 -10.95 -11.13
N TYR A 136 12.31 -11.74 -11.60
CA TYR A 136 13.34 -11.29 -12.54
C TYR A 136 12.76 -10.73 -13.86
N ILE A 137 11.51 -11.05 -14.22
CA ILE A 137 10.82 -10.47 -15.38
C ILE A 137 10.74 -8.94 -15.26
N ALA A 138 10.59 -8.41 -14.03
CA ALA A 138 10.52 -6.98 -13.78
C ALA A 138 11.79 -6.21 -14.20
N VAL A 139 12.93 -6.91 -14.34
CA VAL A 139 14.24 -6.36 -14.73
C VAL A 139 14.43 -6.35 -16.25
N ILE A 140 13.68 -7.15 -17.01
CA ILE A 140 13.85 -7.27 -18.47
C ILE A 140 13.72 -5.90 -19.18
N PRO A 141 12.72 -5.05 -18.88
CA PRO A 141 12.65 -3.71 -19.46
C PRO A 141 13.90 -2.87 -19.20
N ALA A 142 14.47 -2.92 -18.00
CA ALA A 142 15.70 -2.22 -17.66
C ALA A 142 16.87 -2.65 -18.56
N LEU A 143 17.04 -3.95 -18.81
CA LEU A 143 18.08 -4.47 -19.70
C LEU A 143 17.91 -3.97 -21.15
N ILE A 144 16.67 -3.88 -21.63
CA ILE A 144 16.38 -3.33 -22.97
C ILE A 144 16.74 -1.84 -23.05
N PHE A 145 16.43 -1.05 -22.01
CA PHE A 145 16.81 0.35 -21.96
C PHE A 145 18.34 0.54 -21.83
N ILE A 146 19.03 -0.33 -21.07
CA ILE A 146 20.51 -0.35 -21.05
C ILE A 146 21.05 -0.61 -22.46
N TYR A 147 20.48 -1.58 -23.19
CA TYR A 147 20.85 -1.83 -24.58
C TYR A 147 20.65 -0.59 -25.47
N PHE A 148 19.56 0.17 -25.31
CA PHE A 148 19.37 1.42 -26.05
C PHE A 148 20.43 2.47 -25.73
N ILE A 149 20.83 2.62 -24.45
CA ILE A 149 21.92 3.51 -24.06
C ILE A 149 23.23 3.07 -24.71
N VAL A 150 23.62 1.82 -24.52
CA VAL A 150 24.85 1.24 -25.07
C VAL A 150 24.88 1.43 -26.60
N ARG A 151 23.82 1.04 -27.30
CA ARG A 151 23.73 1.22 -28.76
C ARG A 151 23.84 2.68 -29.17
N THR A 152 23.23 3.60 -28.43
CA THR A 152 23.29 5.04 -28.72
C THR A 152 24.70 5.59 -28.56
N VAL A 153 25.41 5.20 -27.49
CA VAL A 153 26.77 5.64 -27.18
C VAL A 153 27.79 5.06 -28.17
N TYR A 154 27.74 3.75 -28.43
CA TYR A 154 28.74 3.06 -29.24
C TYR A 154 28.51 3.21 -30.75
N LYS A 155 27.26 3.05 -31.23
CA LYS A 155 26.98 3.09 -32.68
C LYS A 155 26.70 4.50 -33.20
N ARG A 156 26.52 5.49 -32.30
CA ARG A 156 26.22 6.89 -32.62
C ARG A 156 25.25 7.01 -33.80
N PRO A 157 24.03 6.45 -33.69
CA PRO A 157 23.11 6.34 -34.82
C PRO A 157 22.78 7.72 -35.42
N PHE A 158 22.76 8.77 -34.60
CA PHE A 158 22.44 10.14 -35.01
C PHE A 158 23.69 10.93 -35.46
N LYS A 159 24.31 10.53 -36.59
CA LYS A 159 25.52 11.18 -37.15
C LYS A 159 25.38 12.68 -37.43
N THR A 160 24.21 13.10 -37.90
CA THR A 160 23.78 14.50 -37.92
C THR A 160 22.75 14.65 -36.81
N ASP A 161 23.19 15.06 -35.63
CA ASP A 161 22.30 15.44 -34.52
C ASP A 161 21.50 16.66 -35.00
N ARG A 162 20.42 16.43 -35.76
CA ARG A 162 19.44 17.48 -36.00
C ARG A 162 18.92 17.86 -34.64
N TYR A 163 19.18 19.09 -34.24
CA TYR A 163 18.51 19.70 -33.11
C TYR A 163 17.01 19.45 -33.29
N PHE A 164 16.31 19.07 -32.22
CA PHE A 164 14.91 19.44 -32.08
C PHE A 164 14.91 20.97 -32.12
N ASN A 165 14.87 21.54 -33.34
CA ASN A 165 14.95 22.98 -33.51
C ASN A 165 13.87 23.59 -32.62
N LYS A 166 14.24 24.64 -31.86
CA LYS A 166 13.29 25.50 -31.15
C LYS A 166 12.42 26.18 -32.21
N THR A 167 11.43 25.45 -32.68
CA THR A 167 10.42 25.86 -33.63
C THR A 167 9.13 26.00 -32.87
N LEU A 168 8.28 26.93 -33.30
CA LEU A 168 6.92 27.06 -32.78
C LEU A 168 6.20 25.71 -32.76
N LYS A 169 6.43 24.86 -33.78
CA LYS A 169 5.93 23.48 -33.85
C LYS A 169 6.39 22.60 -32.69
N LYS A 170 7.66 22.66 -32.27
CA LYS A 170 8.16 21.89 -31.12
C LYS A 170 7.41 22.32 -29.85
N THR A 171 7.28 23.63 -29.64
CA THR A 171 6.59 24.19 -28.47
C THR A 171 5.12 23.76 -28.41
N ILE A 172 4.40 23.85 -29.54
CA ILE A 172 3.00 23.41 -29.64
C ILE A 172 2.87 21.91 -29.36
N HIS A 173 3.73 21.07 -29.97
CA HIS A 173 3.69 19.63 -29.70
C HIS A 173 4.01 19.30 -28.24
N SER A 174 4.99 19.97 -27.63
CA SER A 174 5.31 19.80 -26.21
C SER A 174 4.11 20.15 -25.33
N TYR A 175 3.47 21.29 -25.59
CA TYR A 175 2.28 21.72 -24.84
C TYR A 175 1.14 20.72 -24.99
N ASN A 176 0.84 20.26 -26.21
CA ASN A 176 -0.22 19.29 -26.45
C ASN A 176 0.04 17.94 -25.75
N ILE A 177 1.29 17.45 -25.76
CA ILE A 177 1.67 16.22 -25.05
C ILE A 177 1.49 16.38 -23.55
N LEU A 178 1.95 17.51 -22.99
CA LEU A 178 1.83 17.78 -21.55
C LEU A 178 0.37 17.96 -21.13
N LEU A 179 -0.43 18.71 -21.90
CA LEU A 179 -1.85 18.91 -21.64
C LEU A 179 -2.62 17.58 -21.72
N ALA A 180 -2.37 16.76 -22.75
CA ALA A 180 -2.98 15.45 -22.87
C ALA A 180 -2.62 14.56 -21.67
N GLY A 181 -1.34 14.52 -21.28
CA GLY A 181 -0.90 13.76 -20.11
C GLY A 181 -1.57 14.23 -18.81
N LEU A 182 -1.67 15.55 -18.61
CA LEU A 182 -2.31 16.14 -17.43
C LEU A 182 -3.82 15.82 -17.37
N LEU A 183 -4.52 15.94 -18.50
CA LEU A 183 -5.94 15.60 -18.57
C LEU A 183 -6.20 14.12 -18.29
N MET A 184 -5.34 13.22 -18.77
CA MET A 184 -5.45 11.78 -18.52
C MET A 184 -5.18 11.42 -17.05
N VAL A 185 -4.15 12.03 -16.45
CA VAL A 185 -3.85 11.89 -15.01
C VAL A 185 -5.02 12.39 -14.16
N GLY A 186 -5.50 13.61 -14.43
CA GLY A 186 -6.62 14.21 -13.69
C GLY A 186 -7.92 13.44 -13.86
N PHE A 187 -8.22 12.97 -15.08
CA PHE A 187 -9.38 12.12 -15.33
C PHE A 187 -9.29 10.79 -14.56
N SER A 188 -8.13 10.15 -14.56
CA SER A 188 -7.92 8.90 -13.83
C SER A 188 -8.11 9.08 -12.33
N GLN A 189 -7.57 10.17 -11.78
CA GLN A 189 -7.72 10.54 -10.37
C GLN A 189 -9.17 10.88 -9.99
N PHE A 190 -9.88 11.64 -10.84
CA PHE A 190 -11.29 11.97 -10.63
C PHE A 190 -12.17 10.72 -10.59
N ASN A 191 -11.99 9.78 -11.52
CA ASN A 191 -12.74 8.52 -11.53
C ASN A 191 -12.44 7.66 -10.31
N TYR A 192 -11.18 7.61 -9.86
CA TYR A 192 -10.83 6.90 -8.63
C TYR A 192 -11.55 7.50 -7.43
N TYR A 193 -11.50 8.81 -7.23
CA TYR A 193 -12.16 9.45 -6.10
C TYR A 193 -13.66 9.23 -6.11
N LYS A 194 -14.32 9.38 -7.27
CA LYS A 194 -15.74 9.08 -7.41
C LYS A 194 -16.09 7.61 -7.13
N MET A 195 -15.18 6.68 -7.42
CA MET A 195 -15.41 5.26 -7.19
C MET A 195 -15.25 4.89 -5.71
N VAL A 196 -14.41 5.60 -4.95
CA VAL A 196 -14.22 5.33 -3.52
C VAL A 196 -15.13 6.15 -2.62
N ASP A 197 -15.70 7.24 -3.12
CA ASP A 197 -16.70 8.10 -2.43
C ASP A 197 -17.82 7.28 -1.77
N ASP A 198 -18.07 7.53 -0.48
CA ASP A 198 -19.05 6.83 0.37
C ASP A 198 -18.85 5.30 0.41
N THR A 199 -17.60 4.85 0.34
CA THR A 199 -17.24 3.43 0.48
C THR A 199 -16.18 3.23 1.56
N PHE A 200 -16.03 1.99 2.02
CA PHE A 200 -14.93 1.60 2.91
C PHE A 200 -13.54 2.07 2.42
N TYR A 201 -13.33 2.19 1.11
CA TYR A 201 -12.06 2.64 0.53
C TYR A 201 -11.82 4.14 0.61
N GLU A 202 -12.83 4.97 0.92
CA GLU A 202 -12.68 6.41 1.08
C GLU A 202 -11.82 6.74 2.30
N GLU A 203 -12.15 6.12 3.44
CA GLU A 203 -11.49 6.33 4.74
C GLU A 203 -10.26 5.45 4.89
N ASN A 204 -10.28 4.24 4.29
CA ASN A 204 -9.15 3.31 4.38
C ASN A 204 -8.10 3.50 3.28
N ARG A 205 -8.31 4.42 2.33
CA ARG A 205 -7.50 4.72 1.11
C ARG A 205 -6.39 3.70 0.85
N VAL A 206 -6.77 2.44 0.62
CA VAL A 206 -5.80 1.35 0.61
C VAL A 206 -4.92 1.56 -0.62
N ALA A 207 -3.61 1.66 -0.40
CA ALA A 207 -2.63 1.90 -1.46
C ALA A 207 -2.83 0.94 -2.64
N LEU A 208 -3.21 -0.29 -2.33
CA LEU A 208 -3.56 -1.31 -3.32
C LEU A 208 -4.70 -0.87 -4.24
N LYS A 209 -5.83 -0.40 -3.68
CA LYS A 209 -6.97 0.07 -4.46
C LYS A 209 -6.60 1.28 -5.32
N GLY A 210 -5.78 2.19 -4.78
CA GLY A 210 -5.24 3.32 -5.52
C GLY A 210 -4.39 2.90 -6.72
N VAL A 211 -3.42 2.01 -6.52
CA VAL A 211 -2.57 1.43 -7.57
C VAL A 211 -3.40 0.75 -8.66
N GLN A 212 -4.38 -0.06 -8.27
CA GLN A 212 -5.25 -0.81 -9.18
C GLN A 212 -6.15 0.10 -10.03
N SER A 213 -6.57 1.25 -9.48
CA SER A 213 -7.61 2.08 -10.10
C SER A 213 -7.07 3.33 -10.79
N MET A 214 -6.05 3.98 -10.23
CA MET A 214 -5.40 5.16 -10.82
C MET A 214 -4.26 4.79 -11.76
N GLY A 215 -3.70 3.59 -11.60
CA GLY A 215 -2.45 3.18 -12.25
C GLY A 215 -1.28 3.23 -11.28
N LEU A 216 -0.31 2.34 -11.50
CA LEU A 216 0.83 2.16 -10.61
C LEU A 216 1.60 3.47 -10.43
N TYR A 217 2.06 4.05 -11.53
CA TYR A 217 2.90 5.24 -11.51
C TYR A 217 2.09 6.48 -11.12
N ASN A 218 0.85 6.57 -11.63
CA ASN A 218 -0.03 7.70 -11.33
C ASN A 218 -0.35 7.78 -9.83
N TYR A 219 -0.71 6.64 -9.22
CA TYR A 219 -0.94 6.55 -7.78
C TYR A 219 0.28 7.00 -6.99
N TYR A 220 1.48 6.46 -7.27
CA TYR A 220 2.67 6.82 -6.50
C TYR A 220 3.09 8.29 -6.66
N LEU A 221 2.80 8.92 -7.80
CA LEU A 221 2.99 10.37 -7.92
C LEU A 221 2.01 11.12 -7.01
N THR A 222 0.72 10.77 -7.04
CA THR A 222 -0.30 11.39 -6.18
C THR A 222 -0.01 11.15 -4.69
N ASP A 223 0.39 9.95 -4.32
CA ASP A 223 0.73 9.56 -2.95
C ASP A 223 1.97 10.30 -2.45
N LEU A 224 3.02 10.44 -3.27
CA LEU A 224 4.21 11.26 -2.96
C LEU A 224 3.86 12.74 -2.79
N ILE A 225 3.06 13.30 -3.70
CA ILE A 225 2.58 14.68 -3.60
C ILE A 225 1.76 14.85 -2.32
N SER A 226 0.88 13.91 -2.00
CA SER A 226 0.05 13.95 -0.80
C SER A 226 0.94 13.92 0.45
N TYR A 227 1.87 12.97 0.53
CA TYR A 227 2.83 12.86 1.64
C TYR A 227 3.72 14.11 1.82
N THR A 228 4.05 14.82 0.74
CA THR A 228 4.95 15.99 0.81
C THR A 228 4.24 17.32 1.03
N ILE A 229 3.01 17.45 0.54
CA ILE A 229 2.25 18.72 0.58
C ILE A 229 1.22 18.71 1.70
N ILE A 230 0.54 17.58 1.90
CA ILE A 230 -0.40 17.41 3.00
C ILE A 230 0.47 17.04 4.21
N PRO A 231 0.56 17.89 5.26
CA PRO A 231 1.15 17.42 6.51
C PRO A 231 0.48 16.10 6.91
N GLU A 232 1.18 15.25 7.67
CA GLU A 232 0.62 14.03 8.29
C GLU A 232 -0.82 14.22 8.73
N PRO A 233 -1.67 13.18 8.86
CA PRO A 233 -3.04 13.35 9.34
C PRO A 233 -3.08 14.03 10.72
N VAL A 234 -2.92 15.35 10.71
CA VAL A 234 -3.27 16.31 11.72
C VAL A 234 -4.76 16.22 11.61
N THR A 235 -5.34 15.45 12.52
CA THR A 235 -6.71 15.57 13.02
C THR A 235 -7.50 16.41 12.05
N SER A 236 -7.97 15.76 10.97
CA SER A 236 -8.86 16.38 9.99
C SER A 236 -9.79 17.29 10.75
N ASN A 237 -9.88 18.58 10.38
CA ASN A 237 -10.78 19.57 10.99
C ASN A 237 -11.98 18.83 11.55
N ILE A 238 -11.97 18.55 12.87
CA ILE A 238 -12.97 17.66 13.46
C ILE A 238 -14.26 18.39 13.19
N ASP A 239 -15.11 17.80 12.33
CA ASP A 239 -16.40 18.38 12.02
C ASP A 239 -17.04 18.74 13.36
N GLU A 240 -17.61 19.93 13.48
CA GLU A 240 -18.26 20.34 14.72
C GLU A 240 -19.30 19.30 15.18
N ASN A 241 -19.91 18.60 14.21
CA ASN A 241 -20.79 17.45 14.46
C ASN A 241 -20.04 16.28 15.12
N LEU A 242 -18.91 15.83 14.54
CA LEU A 242 -18.11 14.74 15.09
C LEU A 242 -17.58 15.08 16.48
N LYS A 243 -17.15 16.32 16.70
CA LYS A 243 -16.73 16.79 18.02
C LYS A 243 -17.89 16.71 19.02
N SER A 244 -19.07 17.18 18.63
CA SER A 244 -20.26 17.09 19.48
C SER A 244 -20.65 15.64 19.78
N GLU A 245 -20.49 14.72 18.83
CA GLU A 245 -20.72 13.28 19.04
C GLU A 245 -19.70 12.67 20.01
N MET A 246 -18.42 13.02 19.87
CA MET A 246 -17.35 12.60 20.79
C MET A 246 -17.61 13.13 22.20
N ASP A 247 -17.95 14.41 22.34
CA ASP A 247 -18.27 15.03 23.63
C ASP A 247 -19.49 14.36 24.27
N ALA A 248 -20.53 14.05 23.49
CA ALA A 248 -21.70 13.32 23.98
C ALA A 248 -21.36 11.87 24.39
N PHE A 249 -20.52 11.18 23.63
CA PHE A 249 -20.05 9.84 23.96
C PHE A 249 -19.27 9.84 25.29
N LEU A 250 -18.32 10.76 25.45
CA LEU A 250 -17.51 10.89 26.68
C LEU A 250 -18.38 11.26 27.89
N ALA A 251 -19.36 12.17 27.70
CA ALA A 251 -20.31 12.52 28.74
C ALA A 251 -21.15 11.30 29.17
N ASN A 252 -21.64 10.50 28.22
CA ASN A 252 -22.37 9.26 28.50
C ASN A 252 -21.46 8.22 29.20
N ALA A 253 -20.23 8.03 28.73
CA ALA A 253 -19.27 7.08 29.31
C ALA A 253 -18.87 7.42 30.75
N SER A 254 -19.00 8.69 31.14
CA SER A 254 -18.71 9.18 32.50
C SER A 254 -19.87 9.02 33.48
N LEU A 255 -21.04 8.55 33.02
CA LEU A 255 -22.18 8.29 33.89
C LEU A 255 -21.96 7.01 34.70
N ASP A 256 -22.55 6.94 35.90
CA ASP A 256 -22.61 5.70 36.69
C ASP A 256 -23.32 4.56 35.93
N CYS A 257 -24.16 4.92 34.95
CA CYS A 257 -24.89 4.00 34.10
C CYS A 257 -24.86 4.47 32.63
N PRO A 258 -23.79 4.17 31.89
CA PRO A 258 -23.71 4.55 30.48
C PRO A 258 -24.72 3.77 29.63
N MET A 259 -25.12 4.35 28.51
CA MET A 259 -25.88 3.65 27.48
C MET A 259 -24.93 3.00 26.48
N ASN A 260 -25.20 1.77 26.06
CA ASN A 260 -24.47 1.09 24.99
C ASN A 260 -24.88 1.62 23.61
N PHE A 261 -24.23 1.12 22.54
CA PHE A 261 -24.52 1.52 21.16
C PHE A 261 -25.95 1.20 20.67
N LYS A 262 -26.71 0.39 21.42
CA LYS A 262 -28.13 0.09 21.16
C LYS A 262 -29.08 1.00 21.96
N GLY A 263 -28.55 1.91 22.78
CA GLY A 263 -29.35 2.74 23.67
C GLY A 263 -29.85 2.00 24.91
N GLU A 264 -29.18 0.91 25.32
CA GLU A 264 -29.53 0.16 26.52
C GLU A 264 -28.60 0.55 27.67
N ALA A 265 -29.16 0.77 28.86
CA ALA A 265 -28.42 1.03 30.08
C ALA A 265 -27.52 -0.15 30.47
N THR A 266 -26.23 0.09 30.73
CA THR A 266 -25.27 -0.97 31.09
C THR A 266 -25.21 -1.26 32.59
N CYS A 267 -25.88 -0.46 33.44
CA CYS A 267 -25.91 -0.66 34.89
C CYS A 267 -26.95 -1.67 35.37
N ASN A 268 -27.76 -2.22 34.46
CA ASN A 268 -28.49 -3.44 34.80
C ASN A 268 -27.43 -4.51 35.02
N ASN A 269 -27.21 -4.92 36.28
CA ASN A 269 -26.23 -5.92 36.69
C ASN A 269 -26.20 -7.04 35.65
N SER A 270 -25.18 -7.03 34.80
CA SER A 270 -24.92 -8.19 33.98
C SER A 270 -24.54 -9.30 34.94
N ASP A 271 -25.04 -10.52 34.72
CA ASP A 271 -24.72 -11.68 35.55
C ASP A 271 -23.20 -12.00 35.58
N VAL A 272 -22.39 -11.24 34.83
CA VAL A 272 -20.95 -11.41 34.70
C VAL A 272 -20.10 -10.31 35.39
N THR A 273 -20.71 -9.23 35.89
CA THR A 273 -19.96 -8.16 36.55
C THR A 273 -19.31 -8.66 37.84
N GLY A 274 -17.99 -8.45 37.99
CA GLY A 274 -17.25 -8.79 39.21
C GLY A 274 -16.91 -10.27 39.41
N LEU A 275 -17.30 -11.17 38.50
CA LEU A 275 -17.04 -12.63 38.64
C LEU A 275 -15.56 -12.98 38.85
N PHE A 276 -14.65 -12.16 38.33
CA PHE A 276 -13.20 -12.37 38.38
C PHE A 276 -12.47 -11.32 39.23
N GLU A 277 -13.14 -10.66 40.18
CA GLU A 277 -12.50 -9.74 41.12
C GLU A 277 -11.34 -10.43 41.87
N ALA A 278 -10.26 -9.68 42.11
CA ALA A 278 -9.02 -10.16 42.75
C ALA A 278 -8.28 -11.30 42.01
N LYS A 279 -8.64 -11.64 40.76
CA LYS A 279 -7.95 -12.66 39.95
C LYS A 279 -6.83 -12.05 39.10
N ARG A 280 -5.82 -12.87 38.80
CA ARG A 280 -4.75 -12.50 37.86
C ARG A 280 -5.29 -12.52 36.43
N LEU A 281 -4.94 -11.51 35.65
CA LEU A 281 -5.16 -11.47 34.21
C LEU A 281 -3.88 -11.94 33.49
N VAL A 282 -4.03 -12.88 32.56
CA VAL A 282 -2.97 -13.30 31.65
C VAL A 282 -3.48 -13.11 30.23
N ILE A 283 -2.79 -12.28 29.45
CA ILE A 283 -3.10 -12.02 28.04
C ILE A 283 -2.10 -12.79 27.19
N LEU A 284 -2.60 -13.65 26.30
CA LEU A 284 -1.78 -14.43 25.37
C LEU A 284 -2.05 -13.98 23.95
N GLN A 285 -1.08 -13.31 23.33
CA GLN A 285 -1.12 -12.99 21.92
C GLN A 285 -0.73 -14.22 21.10
N LEU A 286 -1.59 -14.61 20.17
CA LEU A 286 -1.31 -15.66 19.20
C LEU A 286 -0.89 -15.02 17.87
N GLU A 287 0.41 -15.08 17.55
CA GLU A 287 0.97 -14.42 16.38
C GLU A 287 0.39 -14.98 15.07
N SER A 288 -0.21 -14.09 14.26
CA SER A 288 -0.75 -14.40 12.93
C SER A 288 -1.78 -15.55 12.89
N VAL A 289 -2.47 -15.84 14.00
CA VAL A 289 -3.51 -16.88 14.08
C VAL A 289 -4.85 -16.33 13.60
N ASN A 290 -5.53 -17.08 12.73
CA ASN A 290 -6.85 -16.76 12.20
C ASN A 290 -7.88 -17.83 12.60
N ASN A 291 -9.14 -17.41 12.75
CA ASN A 291 -10.24 -18.28 13.19
C ASN A 291 -10.47 -19.51 12.29
N PHE A 292 -10.16 -19.43 10.99
CA PHE A 292 -10.33 -20.55 10.07
C PHE A 292 -9.43 -21.75 10.39
N LEU A 293 -8.41 -21.58 11.23
CA LEU A 293 -7.55 -22.67 11.69
C LEU A 293 -8.25 -23.56 12.72
N ILE A 294 -9.23 -23.01 13.44
CA ILE A 294 -10.00 -23.75 14.44
C ILE A 294 -10.85 -24.80 13.73
N ASN A 295 -10.72 -26.05 14.16
CA ASN A 295 -11.32 -27.24 13.55
C ASN A 295 -10.89 -27.50 12.10
N LEU A 296 -9.79 -26.87 11.65
CA LEU A 296 -9.19 -27.21 10.37
C LEU A 296 -8.42 -28.51 10.48
N ASN A 297 -8.69 -29.43 9.55
CA ASN A 297 -7.91 -30.64 9.35
C ASN A 297 -7.13 -30.57 8.03
N ILE A 298 -5.96 -31.19 8.01
CA ILE A 298 -5.16 -31.37 6.80
C ILE A 298 -4.92 -32.86 6.57
N ASP A 299 -5.05 -33.29 5.32
CA ASP A 299 -4.81 -34.68 4.95
C ASP A 299 -3.34 -34.86 4.51
N VAL A 300 -2.63 -35.76 5.18
CA VAL A 300 -1.24 -36.11 4.91
C VAL A 300 -1.16 -37.62 4.74
N GLU A 301 -0.70 -38.07 3.58
CA GLU A 301 -0.56 -39.52 3.26
C GLU A 301 -1.86 -40.33 3.42
N GLY A 302 -3.02 -39.69 3.26
CA GLY A 302 -4.33 -40.32 3.38
C GLY A 302 -4.91 -40.33 4.79
N GLU A 303 -4.19 -39.77 5.77
CA GLU A 303 -4.66 -39.57 7.15
C GLU A 303 -4.95 -38.10 7.43
N SER A 304 -5.99 -37.83 8.22
CA SER A 304 -6.43 -36.46 8.52
C SER A 304 -5.95 -36.02 9.91
N TYR A 305 -5.33 -34.84 9.97
CA TYR A 305 -4.70 -34.31 11.18
C TYR A 305 -5.25 -32.91 11.53
N PRO A 306 -5.66 -32.65 12.78
CA PRO A 306 -6.07 -31.32 13.20
C PRO A 306 -4.88 -30.37 13.23
N VAL A 307 -5.06 -29.16 12.70
CA VAL A 307 -4.02 -28.14 12.66
C VAL A 307 -3.78 -27.53 14.04
N THR A 308 -4.84 -27.32 14.84
CA THR A 308 -4.77 -26.70 16.17
C THR A 308 -5.49 -27.51 17.24
N PRO A 309 -5.06 -28.77 17.54
CA PRO A 309 -5.82 -29.69 18.41
C PRO A 309 -6.15 -29.10 19.77
N PHE A 310 -5.19 -28.47 20.46
CA PHE A 310 -5.42 -27.85 21.76
C PHE A 310 -6.41 -26.67 21.71
N LEU A 311 -6.36 -25.84 20.66
CA LEU A 311 -7.32 -24.74 20.50
C LEU A 311 -8.71 -25.23 20.12
N ASN A 312 -8.81 -26.34 19.39
CA ASN A 312 -10.08 -26.99 19.08
C ASN A 312 -10.76 -27.46 20.39
N ASP A 313 -10.01 -28.11 21.27
CA ASP A 313 -10.50 -28.55 22.58
C ASP A 313 -10.94 -27.36 23.44
N LEU A 314 -10.14 -26.27 23.50
CA LEU A 314 -10.52 -25.06 24.21
C LEU A 314 -11.79 -24.42 23.65
N SER A 315 -11.91 -24.32 22.31
CA SER A 315 -13.09 -23.72 21.66
C SER A 315 -14.38 -24.50 21.89
N SER A 316 -14.26 -25.79 22.23
CA SER A 316 -15.38 -26.71 22.50
C SER A 316 -15.73 -26.82 23.99
N SER A 317 -14.87 -26.30 24.87
CA SER A 317 -15.02 -26.42 26.31
C SER A 317 -16.15 -25.54 26.84
N SER A 318 -16.97 -26.08 27.74
CA SER A 318 -17.98 -25.29 28.47
C SER A 318 -17.38 -24.28 29.45
N GLU A 319 -16.08 -24.36 29.73
CA GLU A 319 -15.36 -23.45 30.63
C GLU A 319 -14.78 -22.21 29.91
N VAL A 320 -14.86 -22.16 28.57
CA VAL A 320 -14.24 -21.12 27.75
C VAL A 320 -15.31 -20.31 27.03
N LEU A 321 -15.20 -18.98 27.11
CA LEU A 321 -15.96 -18.09 26.24
C LEU A 321 -15.20 -17.90 24.93
N TYR A 322 -15.68 -18.57 23.88
CA TYR A 322 -15.09 -18.50 22.54
C TYR A 322 -15.95 -17.65 21.60
N PHE A 323 -15.31 -16.68 20.94
CA PHE A 323 -15.96 -15.75 20.02
C PHE A 323 -15.47 -15.98 18.59
N ASN A 324 -16.29 -16.64 17.76
CA ASN A 324 -15.97 -16.94 16.37
C ASN A 324 -16.28 -15.80 15.38
N HIS A 325 -16.79 -14.67 15.88
CA HIS A 325 -17.03 -13.44 15.12
C HIS A 325 -16.27 -12.25 15.75
N PHE A 326 -15.02 -12.50 16.15
CA PHE A 326 -14.08 -11.50 16.65
C PHE A 326 -13.06 -11.14 15.55
N TYR A 327 -12.91 -9.86 15.27
CA TYR A 327 -12.09 -9.36 14.16
C TYR A 327 -11.02 -8.40 14.65
N SER A 328 -9.79 -8.58 14.19
CA SER A 328 -8.70 -7.64 14.45
C SER A 328 -8.94 -6.32 13.72
N GLN A 329 -8.71 -5.19 14.38
CA GLN A 329 -8.79 -3.84 13.82
C GLN A 329 -7.41 -3.26 13.48
N ILE A 330 -6.42 -4.12 13.21
CA ILE A 330 -5.04 -3.73 12.94
C ILE A 330 -4.88 -3.10 11.56
N GLY A 331 -3.90 -2.21 11.41
CA GLY A 331 -3.45 -1.75 10.10
C GLY A 331 -1.99 -2.08 9.84
N VAL A 332 -1.25 -1.09 9.35
CA VAL A 332 0.15 -1.27 8.91
C VAL A 332 1.10 -1.63 10.07
N GLY A 333 0.76 -1.32 11.32
CA GLY A 333 1.55 -1.68 12.50
C GLY A 333 1.39 -3.14 12.94
N LYS A 334 0.40 -3.86 12.40
CA LYS A 334 0.19 -5.31 12.65
C LYS A 334 0.14 -5.64 14.15
N THR A 335 1.15 -6.32 14.67
CA THR A 335 1.30 -6.72 16.06
C THR A 335 1.22 -5.51 17.01
N SER A 336 1.90 -4.40 16.70
CA SER A 336 1.88 -3.22 17.57
C SER A 336 0.50 -2.57 17.65
N ASP A 337 -0.26 -2.63 16.55
CA ASP A 337 -1.62 -2.11 16.49
C ASP A 337 -2.58 -2.99 17.32
N ALA A 338 -2.38 -4.31 17.31
CA ALA A 338 -3.14 -5.24 18.15
C ALA A 338 -2.86 -5.01 19.64
N GLU A 339 -1.58 -4.85 20.01
CA GLU A 339 -1.17 -4.52 21.37
C GLU A 339 -1.76 -3.18 21.82
N PHE A 340 -1.65 -2.14 20.99
CA PHE A 340 -2.20 -0.82 21.28
C PHE A 340 -3.71 -0.88 21.55
N ALA A 341 -4.48 -1.52 20.65
CA ALA A 341 -5.92 -1.65 20.80
C ALA A 341 -6.32 -2.46 22.04
N THR A 342 -5.61 -3.56 22.30
CA THR A 342 -5.89 -4.43 23.46
C THR A 342 -5.61 -3.72 24.78
N LEU A 343 -4.52 -2.94 24.84
CA LEU A 343 -4.08 -2.31 26.09
C LEU A 343 -4.78 -0.99 26.38
N THR A 344 -5.26 -0.26 25.38
CA THR A 344 -5.88 1.07 25.54
C THR A 344 -7.39 1.06 25.30
N GLY A 345 -7.92 0.06 24.58
CA GLY A 345 -9.29 0.08 24.07
C GLY A 345 -9.51 1.05 22.91
N LEU A 346 -8.46 1.73 22.43
CA LEU A 346 -8.52 2.69 21.32
C LEU A 346 -8.21 2.01 19.99
N SER A 347 -8.92 2.41 18.94
CA SER A 347 -8.60 1.94 17.59
C SER A 347 -7.25 2.52 17.14
N PRO A 348 -6.37 1.71 16.54
CA PRO A 348 -5.16 2.20 15.91
C PRO A 348 -5.54 3.05 14.68
N THR A 349 -4.64 3.92 14.26
CA THR A 349 -4.84 4.79 13.09
C THR A 349 -4.95 4.02 11.78
N GLY A 350 -4.40 2.81 11.72
CA GLY A 350 -4.48 1.90 10.58
C GLY A 350 -3.58 2.25 9.38
N GLN A 351 -3.46 3.54 9.04
CA GLN A 351 -2.70 4.05 7.87
C GLN A 351 -1.20 4.28 8.16
N ILE A 352 -0.86 4.50 9.42
CA ILE A 352 0.49 4.66 9.95
C ILE A 352 0.70 3.67 11.09
N VAL A 353 1.96 3.40 11.43
CA VAL A 353 2.28 2.57 12.59
C VAL A 353 2.02 3.40 13.85
N THR A 354 0.84 3.20 14.46
CA THR A 354 0.35 4.01 15.59
C THR A 354 1.38 4.15 16.70
N TYR A 355 2.13 3.07 16.96
CA TYR A 355 3.19 3.06 17.96
C TYR A 355 4.25 4.16 17.73
N PHE A 356 4.73 4.40 16.50
CA PHE A 356 5.83 5.36 16.32
C PHE A 356 5.42 6.82 16.50
N ASP A 357 4.19 7.13 16.12
CA ASP A 357 3.73 8.52 16.07
C ASP A 357 3.09 8.95 17.39
N PHE A 358 2.62 8.00 18.22
CA PHE A 358 1.85 8.30 19.42
C PHE A 358 2.41 7.71 20.73
N ILE A 359 3.54 6.98 20.73
CA ILE A 359 4.11 6.38 21.96
C ILE A 359 4.42 7.37 23.09
N GLN A 360 4.63 8.65 22.77
CA GLN A 360 4.95 9.67 23.78
C GLN A 360 3.70 10.21 24.50
N ASP A 361 2.51 9.89 24.00
CA ASP A 361 1.26 10.31 24.62
C ASP A 361 0.95 9.48 25.88
N ASN A 362 0.23 10.10 26.80
CA ASN A 362 -0.17 9.46 28.05
C ASN A 362 -1.53 8.79 27.89
N TYR A 363 -1.53 7.46 27.77
CA TYR A 363 -2.75 6.66 27.67
C TYR A 363 -3.13 6.05 29.01
N GLU A 364 -4.43 6.07 29.31
CA GLU A 364 -4.97 5.15 30.29
C GLU A 364 -5.00 3.75 29.67
N THR A 365 -4.25 2.83 30.26
CA THR A 365 -4.12 1.44 29.78
C THR A 365 -4.67 0.47 30.81
N ILE A 366 -5.02 -0.74 30.37
CA ILE A 366 -5.38 -1.83 31.29
C ILE A 366 -4.24 -2.08 32.30
N ALA A 367 -2.98 -1.95 31.89
CA ALA A 367 -1.84 -2.07 32.80
C ALA A 367 -1.82 -0.97 33.87
N SER A 368 -2.04 0.31 33.50
CA SER A 368 -2.10 1.39 34.50
C SER A 368 -3.29 1.23 35.45
N LEU A 369 -4.44 0.78 34.95
CA LEU A 369 -5.63 0.52 35.75
C LEU A 369 -5.42 -0.65 36.74
N PHE A 370 -4.78 -1.73 36.30
CA PHE A 370 -4.40 -2.85 37.17
C PHE A 370 -3.39 -2.43 38.23
N LYS A 371 -2.37 -1.64 37.85
CA LYS A 371 -1.37 -1.10 38.78
C LYS A 371 -2.00 -0.19 39.85
N ALA A 372 -3.02 0.60 39.50
CA ALA A 372 -3.76 1.41 40.45
C ALA A 372 -4.58 0.56 41.46
N ASN A 373 -4.82 -0.71 41.15
CA ASN A 373 -5.50 -1.69 42.01
C ASN A 373 -4.51 -2.73 42.60
N ASP A 374 -3.26 -2.34 42.83
CA ASP A 374 -2.20 -3.15 43.46
C ASP A 374 -1.77 -4.42 42.70
N TYR A 375 -2.04 -4.51 41.41
CA TYR A 375 -1.49 -5.57 40.56
C TYR A 375 -0.09 -5.21 40.05
N GLN A 376 0.75 -6.24 39.89
CA GLN A 376 1.99 -6.14 39.14
C GLN A 376 1.71 -6.34 37.65
N THR A 377 2.21 -5.42 36.82
CA THR A 377 1.98 -5.37 35.38
C THR A 377 3.29 -5.31 34.61
#